data_AF-A0A6V7PE85-F1
#
_entry.id   AF-A0A6V7PE85-F1
#
_cell.length_a   1.000
_cell.length_b   1.000
_cell.length_c   1.000
_cell.angle_alpha   90.00
_cell.angle_beta   90.00
_cell.angle_gamma   90.00
#
_symmetry.space_group_name_H-M   'P 1'
#
loop_
_entity.id
_entity.type
_entity.pdbx_description
1 polymer ?
#
loop_
_entity_poly.entity_id
_entity_poly.type
_entity_poly.pdbx_seq_one_letter_code
_entity_poly.pdbx_strand_id
1 'polypeptide(L)'
;MNECFTSTGGREGGREGEGDSAAALSSLASQWRRKPSDWVGSDPCGDIWIGINCTDSRIVSIKLSSMGLSGTLSDDIQYIEELQTLDLSYNKGLSGGLHASIGRLSKLENLLLTGCSFSGEIPPEIGLLSRLVYLMAPALSGCSEHEGQW
;
A
#
# COMPACT_ATOMS: atom_id res chain seq x y z
N MET A 1 2.65 53.50 28.71
CA MET A 1 3.99 53.14 28.21
C MET A 1 3.78 52.28 26.99
N ASN A 2 4.32 52.76 25.86
CA ASN A 2 4.21 52.22 24.50
C ASN A 2 4.97 50.90 24.31
N GLU A 3 4.44 50.06 23.40
CA GLU A 3 5.04 49.21 22.33
C GLU A 3 6.30 48.34 22.67
N CYS A 4 6.50 47.14 22.09
CA CYS A 4 6.41 46.81 20.68
C CYS A 4 6.44 45.28 20.42
N PHE A 5 5.83 44.88 19.30
CA PHE A 5 5.93 43.58 18.65
C PHE A 5 7.37 43.27 18.21
N THR A 6 7.78 42.01 18.29
CA THR A 6 8.74 41.45 17.32
C THR A 6 8.20 40.15 16.75
N SER A 7 7.96 40.20 15.45
CA SER A 7 7.65 39.09 14.56
C SER A 7 8.91 38.28 14.26
N THR A 8 8.84 36.97 14.46
CA THR A 8 9.50 35.94 13.65
C THR A 8 8.50 34.78 13.64
N GLY A 9 7.81 34.44 12.54
CA GLY A 9 8.36 34.26 11.21
C GLY A 9 8.91 32.83 11.04
N GLY A 10 8.22 31.82 11.57
CA GLY A 10 8.45 30.40 11.31
C GLY A 10 7.15 29.78 10.86
N ARG A 11 7.05 29.46 9.58
CA ARG A 11 5.87 28.89 8.94
C ARG A 11 5.74 27.43 9.36
N GLU A 12 5.21 27.16 10.54
CA GLU A 12 4.63 25.86 10.88
C GLU A 12 3.24 25.78 10.24
N GLY A 13 3.24 25.66 8.92
CA GLY A 13 2.13 25.08 8.19
C GLY A 13 2.27 23.57 8.23
N GLY A 14 2.23 22.97 9.43
CA GLY A 14 1.98 21.55 9.56
C GLY A 14 0.55 21.31 9.08
N ARG A 15 0.40 20.67 7.93
CA ARG A 15 -0.90 20.21 7.43
C ARG A 15 -1.39 19.08 8.34
N GLU A 16 -1.95 19.44 9.48
CA GLU A 16 -2.74 18.54 10.29
C GLU A 16 -4.09 18.35 9.58
N GLY A 17 -4.33 17.15 9.03
CA GLY A 17 -5.67 16.75 8.60
C GLY A 17 -5.83 16.15 7.20
N GLU A 18 -4.86 15.42 6.66
CA GLU A 18 -5.07 14.53 5.50
C GLU A 18 -4.74 13.10 5.98
N GLY A 19 -5.66 12.14 5.84
CA GLY A 19 -5.48 10.76 6.32
C GLY A 19 -4.11 10.25 5.89
N ASP A 20 -3.24 10.01 6.87
CA ASP A 20 -1.81 10.01 6.59
C ASP A 20 -1.38 8.70 5.91
N SER A 21 -1.48 8.68 4.58
CA SER A 21 -1.01 7.56 3.76
C SER A 21 0.47 7.21 4.02
N ALA A 22 1.27 8.17 4.51
CA ALA A 22 2.64 7.93 4.94
C ALA A 22 2.70 7.08 6.22
N ALA A 23 1.85 7.38 7.21
CA ALA A 23 1.72 6.58 8.43
C ALA A 23 1.22 5.16 8.11
N ALA A 24 0.24 5.04 7.19
CA ALA A 24 -0.25 3.74 6.72
C ALA A 24 0.85 2.92 6.05
N LEU A 25 1.61 3.53 5.14
CA LEU A 25 2.76 2.87 4.50
C LEU A 25 3.84 2.53 5.52
N SER A 26 4.10 3.38 6.51
CA SER A 26 5.06 3.12 7.58
C SER A 26 4.64 1.92 8.45
N SER A 27 3.34 1.82 8.77
CA SER A 27 2.78 0.66 9.47
C SER A 27 2.94 -0.61 8.65
N LEU A 28 2.57 -0.58 7.36
CA LEU A 28 2.76 -1.70 6.45
C LEU A 28 4.25 -2.10 6.33
N ALA A 29 5.13 -1.12 6.16
CA ALA A 29 6.58 -1.28 6.10
C ALA A 29 7.17 -1.91 7.36
N SER A 30 6.51 -1.78 8.51
CA SER A 30 6.96 -2.43 9.75
C SER A 30 6.77 -3.96 9.72
N GLN A 31 5.81 -4.45 8.93
CA GLN A 31 5.52 -5.88 8.78
C GLN A 31 6.45 -6.59 7.79
N TRP A 32 7.14 -5.83 6.93
CA TRP A 32 8.04 -6.37 5.93
C TRP A 32 9.48 -6.45 6.43
N ARG A 33 10.04 -7.66 6.35
CA ARG A 33 11.48 -7.88 6.47
C ARG A 33 12.15 -7.68 5.12
N ARG A 34 13.41 -7.23 5.14
CA ARG A 34 14.21 -6.90 3.94
C ARG A 34 13.59 -5.80 3.08
N LYS A 35 12.88 -4.85 3.70
CA LYS A 35 12.45 -3.62 3.03
C LYS A 35 13.67 -2.79 2.56
N PRO A 36 13.52 -1.92 1.55
CA PRO A 36 14.61 -1.09 1.06
C PRO A 36 15.27 -0.29 2.22
N SER A 37 16.60 -0.20 2.21
CA SER A 37 17.37 0.40 3.31
C SER A 37 17.19 1.90 3.46
N ASP A 38 16.73 2.53 2.39
CA ASP A 38 16.41 3.96 2.25
C ASP A 38 15.01 4.32 2.76
N TRP A 39 14.22 3.34 3.21
CA TRP A 39 12.95 3.58 3.90
C TRP A 39 13.20 4.03 5.35
N VAL A 40 13.77 5.23 5.47
CA VAL A 40 14.10 5.93 6.71
C VAL A 40 13.29 7.22 6.76
N GLY A 41 12.92 7.65 7.97
CA GLY A 41 12.07 8.83 8.15
C GLY A 41 10.59 8.47 8.23
N SER A 42 9.74 9.48 8.08
CA SER A 42 8.28 9.36 8.20
C SER A 42 7.53 9.90 6.98
N ASP A 43 8.22 10.47 5.99
CA ASP A 43 7.61 11.00 4.78
C ASP A 43 8.14 10.24 3.55
N PRO A 44 7.49 9.14 3.15
CA PRO A 44 7.90 8.36 1.98
C PRO A 44 8.02 9.17 0.68
N CYS A 45 7.26 10.26 0.55
CA CYS A 45 7.28 11.12 -0.62
C CYS A 45 8.41 12.15 -0.54
N GLY A 46 8.59 12.78 0.63
CA GLY A 46 9.63 13.77 0.88
C GLY A 46 11.03 13.17 1.04
N ASP A 47 11.13 11.99 1.66
CA ASP A 47 12.35 11.22 1.85
C ASP A 47 12.71 10.36 0.61
N ILE A 48 11.85 10.35 -0.41
CA ILE A 48 12.07 9.69 -1.71
C ILE A 48 12.36 8.19 -1.55
N TRP A 49 11.44 7.49 -0.88
CA TRP A 49 11.55 6.06 -0.67
C TRP A 49 11.53 5.31 -2.02
N ILE A 50 12.50 4.43 -2.24
CA ILE A 50 12.60 3.59 -3.43
C ILE A 50 11.31 2.79 -3.58
N GLY A 51 10.81 2.78 -4.81
CA GLY A 51 9.57 2.09 -5.17
C GLY A 51 8.30 2.85 -4.83
N ILE A 52 8.38 4.01 -4.18
CA ILE A 52 7.24 4.87 -3.85
C ILE A 52 7.17 6.03 -4.84
N ASN A 53 6.00 6.22 -5.45
CA ASN A 53 5.74 7.37 -6.30
C ASN A 53 4.51 8.12 -5.77
N CYS A 54 4.63 9.45 -5.71
CA CYS A 54 3.62 10.32 -5.15
C CYS A 54 3.16 11.39 -6.14
N THR A 55 1.90 11.82 -5.99
CA THR A 55 1.31 12.98 -6.67
C THR A 55 0.71 13.87 -5.60
N ASP A 56 1.10 15.15 -5.56
CA ASP A 56 0.66 16.11 -4.54
C ASP A 56 0.82 15.57 -3.10
N SER A 57 1.98 14.97 -2.79
CA SER A 57 2.30 14.35 -1.49
C SER A 57 1.43 13.14 -1.10
N ARG A 58 0.61 12.60 -2.01
CA ARG A 58 -0.14 11.36 -1.78
C ARG A 58 0.47 10.20 -2.55
N ILE A 59 0.59 9.04 -1.91
CA ILE A 59 1.18 7.84 -2.51
C ILE A 59 0.21 7.29 -3.57
N VAL A 60 0.66 7.25 -4.82
CA VAL A 60 -0.14 6.75 -5.96
C VAL A 60 0.36 5.41 -6.49
N SER A 61 1.62 5.05 -6.23
CA SER A 61 2.19 3.80 -6.71
C SER A 61 3.25 3.26 -5.76
N ILE A 62 3.15 1.96 -5.46
CA ILE A 62 4.12 1.17 -4.70
C ILE A 62 4.60 0.05 -5.62
N LYS A 63 5.89 0.09 -6.01
CA LYS A 63 6.53 -0.88 -6.91
C LYS A 63 7.78 -1.44 -6.28
N LEU A 64 7.66 -2.65 -5.75
CA LEU A 64 8.72 -3.34 -5.00
C LEU A 64 8.93 -4.75 -5.53
N SER A 65 8.69 -4.96 -6.83
CA SER A 65 8.91 -6.26 -7.46
C SER A 65 10.34 -6.74 -7.26
N SER A 66 10.51 -8.03 -6.98
CA SER A 66 11.82 -8.71 -6.87
C SER A 66 12.76 -8.11 -5.82
N MET A 67 12.23 -7.44 -4.79
CA MET A 67 13.03 -6.83 -3.71
C MET A 67 13.38 -7.81 -2.58
N GLY A 68 12.97 -9.08 -2.69
CA GLY A 68 13.21 -10.08 -1.65
C GLY A 68 12.42 -9.80 -0.37
N LEU A 69 11.29 -9.10 -0.46
CA LEU A 69 10.43 -8.82 0.69
C LEU A 69 9.91 -10.12 1.31
N SER A 70 9.69 -10.08 2.62
CA SER A 70 9.00 -11.16 3.33
C SER A 70 8.16 -10.65 4.49
N GLY A 71 7.05 -11.32 4.76
CA GLY A 71 6.03 -10.88 5.72
C GLY A 71 4.63 -11.06 5.15
N THR A 72 3.68 -10.25 5.62
CA THR A 72 2.29 -10.25 5.16
C THR A 72 1.90 -8.87 4.62
N LEU A 73 0.78 -8.80 3.90
CA LEU A 73 0.14 -7.52 3.54
C LEU A 73 -0.82 -7.13 4.68
N SER A 74 -0.53 -6.04 5.39
CA SER A 74 -1.41 -5.52 6.46
C SER A 74 -2.69 -4.93 5.89
N ASP A 75 -3.77 -4.90 6.68
CA ASP A 75 -5.02 -4.22 6.32
C ASP A 75 -4.89 -2.70 6.24
N ASP A 76 -3.86 -2.13 6.88
CA ASP A 76 -3.51 -0.70 6.82
C ASP A 76 -3.31 -0.18 5.39
N ILE A 77 -3.06 -1.06 4.41
CA ILE A 77 -3.02 -0.68 3.00
C ILE A 77 -4.27 0.11 2.58
N GLN A 78 -5.42 -0.16 3.21
CA GLN A 78 -6.70 0.51 2.96
C GLN A 78 -6.68 2.04 3.13
N TYR A 79 -5.73 2.57 3.89
CA TYR A 79 -5.60 4.00 4.17
C TYR A 79 -4.76 4.73 3.10
N ILE A 80 -4.21 4.01 2.11
CA ILE A 80 -3.52 4.61 0.96
C ILE A 80 -4.54 4.81 -0.17
N GLU A 81 -5.52 5.67 0.05
CA GLU A 81 -6.74 5.80 -0.79
C GLU A 81 -6.45 6.25 -2.24
N GLU A 82 -5.32 6.93 -2.46
CA GLU A 82 -4.86 7.37 -3.79
C GLU A 82 -4.09 6.31 -4.58
N LEU A 83 -3.90 5.12 -4.02
CA LEU A 83 -3.10 4.07 -4.64
C LEU A 83 -3.74 3.58 -5.95
N GLN A 84 -2.98 3.71 -7.03
CA GLN A 84 -3.35 3.24 -8.37
C GLN A 84 -2.59 1.97 -8.75
N THR A 85 -1.37 1.79 -8.25
CA THR A 85 -0.55 0.61 -8.56
C THR A 85 0.07 0.03 -7.30
N LEU A 86 -0.18 -1.25 -7.06
CA LEU A 86 0.53 -2.07 -6.08
C LEU A 86 1.20 -3.23 -6.81
N ASP A 87 2.51 -3.16 -6.94
CA ASP A 87 3.34 -4.23 -7.51
C ASP A 87 4.30 -4.78 -6.46
N LEU A 88 3.97 -5.97 -5.96
CA LEU A 88 4.78 -6.73 -5.02
C LEU A 88 5.30 -8.02 -5.65
N SER A 89 5.26 -8.14 -6.98
CA SER A 89 5.54 -9.36 -7.70
C SER A 89 6.94 -9.93 -7.38
N TYR A 90 7.10 -11.24 -7.52
CA TYR A 90 8.37 -11.95 -7.33
C TYR A 90 9.01 -11.78 -5.94
N ASN A 91 8.21 -11.48 -4.93
CA ASN A 91 8.62 -11.53 -3.52
C ASN A 91 8.11 -12.80 -2.86
N LYS A 92 8.82 -13.93 -3.08
CA LYS A 92 8.43 -15.26 -2.55
C LYS A 92 8.22 -15.30 -1.04
N GLY A 93 8.85 -14.38 -0.28
CA GLY A 93 8.69 -14.33 1.16
C GLY A 93 7.40 -13.65 1.64
N LEU A 94 6.65 -12.98 0.76
CA LEU A 94 5.35 -12.40 1.08
C LEU A 94 4.27 -13.49 1.02
N SER A 95 3.52 -13.64 2.10
CA SER A 95 2.52 -14.69 2.28
C SER A 95 1.30 -14.20 3.07
N GLY A 96 0.39 -15.12 3.39
CA GLY A 96 -0.88 -14.82 4.04
C GLY A 96 -2.01 -14.59 3.04
N GLY A 97 -3.18 -14.21 3.56
CA GLY A 97 -4.36 -13.91 2.75
C GLY A 97 -4.44 -12.46 2.31
N LEU A 98 -5.22 -12.20 1.27
CA LEU A 98 -5.64 -10.84 0.92
C LEU A 98 -6.80 -10.43 1.82
N HIS A 99 -6.67 -9.29 2.49
CA HIS A 99 -7.69 -8.79 3.40
C HIS A 99 -8.82 -8.11 2.62
N ALA A 100 -10.07 -8.26 3.08
CA ALA A 100 -11.26 -7.60 2.51
C ALA A 100 -11.10 -6.07 2.37
N SER A 101 -10.25 -5.46 3.21
CA SER A 101 -9.92 -4.04 3.18
C SER A 101 -9.29 -3.57 1.86
N ILE A 102 -8.76 -4.49 1.03
CA ILE A 102 -8.27 -4.17 -0.32
C ILE A 102 -9.35 -3.50 -1.17
N GLY A 103 -10.64 -3.85 -0.97
CA GLY A 103 -11.76 -3.27 -1.71
C GLY A 103 -12.01 -1.79 -1.44
N ARG A 104 -11.36 -1.20 -0.43
CA ARG A 104 -11.43 0.25 -0.15
C ARG A 104 -10.56 1.09 -1.08
N LEU A 105 -9.63 0.47 -1.81
CA LEU A 105 -8.72 1.15 -2.72
C LEU A 105 -9.41 1.50 -4.05
N SER A 106 -10.43 2.37 -3.98
CA SER A 106 -11.30 2.69 -5.13
C SER A 106 -10.56 3.21 -6.37
N LYS A 107 -9.32 3.69 -6.22
CA LYS A 107 -8.47 4.19 -7.29
C LYS A 107 -7.50 3.16 -7.86
N LEU A 108 -7.45 1.94 -7.31
CA LEU A 108 -6.50 0.90 -7.70
C LEU A 108 -6.80 0.40 -9.12
N GLU A 109 -5.77 0.42 -9.96
CA GLU A 109 -5.81 -0.01 -11.36
C GLU A 109 -5.00 -1.29 -11.57
N ASN A 110 -3.89 -1.43 -10.86
CA ASN A 110 -2.94 -2.54 -11.01
C ASN A 110 -2.66 -3.20 -9.66
N LEU A 111 -3.04 -4.47 -9.50
CA LEU A 111 -2.69 -5.31 -8.36
C LEU A 111 -1.87 -6.52 -8.85
N LEU A 112 -0.55 -6.44 -8.66
CA LEU A 112 0.41 -7.41 -9.16
C LEU A 112 1.13 -8.11 -7.98
N LEU A 113 0.82 -9.39 -7.80
CA LEU A 113 1.26 -10.23 -6.69
C LEU A 113 1.83 -11.58 -7.18
N THR A 114 2.02 -11.75 -8.48
CA THR A 114 2.56 -12.98 -9.09
C THR A 114 3.94 -13.30 -8.53
N GLY A 115 4.24 -14.58 -8.27
CA GLY A 115 5.54 -14.98 -7.74
C GLY A 115 5.71 -14.75 -6.22
N CYS A 116 4.66 -14.31 -5.53
CA CYS A 116 4.57 -14.32 -4.07
C CYS A 116 3.96 -15.65 -3.57
N SER A 117 3.92 -15.82 -2.24
CA SER A 117 3.32 -16.96 -1.55
C SER A 117 2.02 -16.59 -0.82
N PHE A 118 1.25 -15.63 -1.35
CA PHE A 118 -0.11 -15.37 -0.89
C PHE A 118 -0.98 -16.62 -1.10
N SER A 119 -1.85 -16.88 -0.13
CA SER A 119 -2.70 -18.07 -0.07
C SER A 119 -4.12 -17.71 0.41
N GLY A 120 -5.03 -18.68 0.39
CA GLY A 120 -6.45 -18.45 0.70
C GLY A 120 -7.26 -18.03 -0.53
N GLU A 121 -8.43 -17.46 -0.28
CA GLU A 121 -9.35 -17.01 -1.33
C GLU A 121 -9.09 -15.55 -1.71
N ILE A 122 -9.48 -15.17 -2.93
CA ILE A 122 -9.56 -13.77 -3.32
C ILE A 122 -10.79 -13.18 -2.61
N PRO A 123 -10.63 -12.13 -1.77
CA PRO A 123 -11.75 -11.54 -1.08
C PRO A 123 -12.77 -10.98 -2.09
N PRO A 124 -14.08 -11.23 -1.91
CA PRO A 124 -15.12 -10.77 -2.84
C PRO A 124 -15.14 -9.25 -3.00
N GLU A 125 -14.61 -8.52 -2.02
CA GLU A 125 -14.43 -7.06 -2.04
C GLU A 125 -13.51 -6.58 -3.18
N ILE A 126 -12.72 -7.46 -3.80
CA ILE A 126 -12.03 -7.13 -5.07
C ILE A 126 -13.03 -6.66 -6.14
N GLY A 127 -14.28 -7.16 -6.12
CA GLY A 127 -15.34 -6.69 -7.01
C GLY A 127 -15.75 -5.23 -6.80
N LEU A 128 -15.36 -4.59 -5.69
CA LEU A 128 -15.60 -3.17 -5.43
C LEU A 128 -14.58 -2.26 -6.13
N LEU A 129 -13.48 -2.82 -6.62
CA LEU A 129 -12.41 -2.08 -7.28
C LEU A 129 -12.79 -1.72 -8.72
N SER A 130 -13.68 -0.74 -8.86
CA SER A 130 -14.25 -0.31 -10.16
C SER A 130 -13.24 0.17 -11.20
N ARG A 131 -12.02 0.52 -10.79
CA ARG A 131 -10.93 0.96 -11.69
C ARG A 131 -9.89 -0.12 -11.97
N LEU A 132 -10.04 -1.31 -11.39
CA LEU A 132 -9.06 -2.39 -11.52
C LEU A 132 -9.02 -2.88 -12.98
N VAL A 133 -7.83 -2.82 -13.57
CA VAL A 133 -7.56 -3.27 -14.94
C VAL A 133 -6.81 -4.59 -14.92
N TYR A 134 -5.81 -4.71 -14.05
CA TYR A 134 -4.97 -5.89 -13.95
C TYR A 134 -4.97 -6.44 -12.53
N LEU A 135 -5.42 -7.69 -12.40
CA LEU A 135 -5.27 -8.51 -11.21
C LEU A 135 -4.41 -9.72 -11.55
N MET A 136 -3.18 -9.74 -11.04
CA MET A 136 -2.27 -10.88 -11.20
C MET A 136 -1.91 -11.43 -9.81
N ALA A 137 -2.62 -12.43 -9.35
CA ALA A 137 -2.36 -13.10 -8.06
C ALA A 137 -1.76 -14.50 -8.29
N PRO A 138 -1.13 -15.12 -7.27
CA PRO A 138 -0.84 -16.56 -7.31
C PRO A 138 -2.13 -17.35 -7.55
N ALA A 139 -2.03 -18.63 -7.90
CA ALA A 139 -3.20 -19.51 -7.97
C ALA A 139 -3.84 -19.65 -6.57
N LEU A 140 -4.65 -18.66 -6.20
CA LEU A 140 -5.47 -18.63 -5.01
C LEU A 140 -6.63 -19.61 -5.24
N SER A 141 -6.93 -20.42 -4.23
CA SER A 141 -7.92 -21.50 -4.32
C SER A 141 -9.34 -20.92 -4.35
N GLY A 142 -9.72 -20.24 -5.42
CA GLY A 142 -11.03 -19.59 -5.58
C GLY A 142 -11.96 -20.27 -6.60
N CYS A 143 -11.48 -21.28 -7.33
CA CYS A 143 -12.30 -22.07 -8.23
C CYS A 143 -12.18 -23.54 -7.85
N SER A 144 -12.67 -23.93 -6.67
CA SER A 144 -13.17 -25.30 -6.54
C SER A 144 -14.49 -25.35 -7.30
N GLU A 145 -14.47 -25.88 -8.53
CA GLU A 145 -15.67 -26.49 -9.09
C GLU A 145 -16.19 -27.46 -8.02
N HIS A 146 -17.35 -27.15 -7.43
CA HIS A 146 -18.15 -28.19 -6.82
C HIS A 146 -18.51 -29.13 -7.97
N GLU A 147 -17.66 -30.11 -8.26
CA GLU A 147 -18.05 -31.27 -9.03
C GLU A 147 -19.23 -31.90 -8.28
N GLY A 148 -20.42 -31.69 -8.85
CA GLY A 148 -21.66 -32.24 -8.33
C GLY A 148 -21.53 -33.74 -8.20
N GLN A 149 -21.60 -34.23 -6.97
CA GLN A 149 -21.97 -35.61 -6.69
C GLN A 149 -23.51 -35.68 -6.77
N TRP A 150 -24.01 -36.20 -7.90
CA TRP A 150 -25.31 -36.84 -7.99
C TRP A 150 -25.12 -38.36 -8.00
#